data_AF-A0A0Q6MI61-F1
#
_entry.id   AF-A0A0Q6MI61-F1
#
_cell.length_a   1.000
_cell.length_b   1.000
_cell.length_c   1.000
_cell.angle_alpha   90.00
_cell.angle_beta   90.00
_cell.angle_gamma   90.00
#
_symmetry.space_group_name_H-M   'P 1'
#
loop_
_entity.id
_entity.type
_entity.pdbx_description
1 polymer ?
#
loop_
_entity_poly.entity_id
_entity_poly.type
_entity_poly.pdbx_seq_one_letter_code
_entity_poly.pdbx_strand_id
1 'polypeptide(L)'
;MEPYIKTQRLYMKAAEQTKLPGMAVMKFAELVNEVASGMQVLFSIRETMYLDTTVHEQPYAPLLSEHDVQALDRMARASLEMLTNESVQLMDWAYDHHTTEGVERRRLHRQQMPKGGGA
;
A
#
# COMPACT_ATOMS: atom_id res chain seq x y z
N MET A 1 -12.22 8.36 37.27
CA MET A 1 -10.98 8.81 36.56
C MET A 1 -9.94 7.69 36.44
N GLU A 2 -9.90 6.70 37.35
CA GLU A 2 -9.01 5.53 37.30
C GLU A 2 -9.15 4.53 36.13
N PRO A 3 -10.34 4.30 35.52
CA PRO A 3 -10.46 3.28 34.47
C PRO A 3 -9.64 3.63 33.23
N TYR A 4 -9.71 4.89 32.79
CA TYR A 4 -9.09 5.39 31.56
C TYR A 4 -7.56 5.26 31.56
N ILE A 5 -6.92 5.60 32.69
CA ILE A 5 -5.46 5.52 32.86
C ILE A 5 -5.00 4.06 32.84
N LYS A 6 -5.79 3.13 33.41
CA LYS A 6 -5.51 1.70 33.37
C LYS A 6 -5.58 1.16 31.94
N THR A 7 -6.59 1.55 31.17
CA THR A 7 -6.71 1.13 29.77
C THR A 7 -5.55 1.69 28.93
N GLN A 8 -5.20 2.97 29.11
CA GLN A 8 -4.10 3.62 28.40
C GLN A 8 -2.74 2.94 28.61
N ARG A 9 -2.41 2.54 29.85
CA ARG A 9 -1.19 1.78 30.15
C ARG A 9 -1.18 0.39 29.54
N LEU A 10 -2.33 -0.29 29.49
CA LEU A 10 -2.49 -1.58 28.85
C LEU A 10 -2.27 -1.49 27.33
N TYR A 11 -2.73 -0.40 26.71
CA TYR A 11 -2.54 -0.13 25.28
C TYR A 11 -1.08 0.15 24.93
N MET A 12 -0.38 1.00 25.70
CA MET A 12 1.04 1.27 25.44
C MET A 12 1.88 0.00 25.50
N LYS A 13 1.61 -0.87 26.49
CA LYS A 13 2.28 -2.17 26.59
C LYS A 13 1.95 -3.10 25.41
N ALA A 14 0.71 -3.10 24.91
CA ALA A 14 0.33 -3.90 23.75
C ALA A 14 0.98 -3.42 22.45
N ALA A 15 1.11 -2.10 22.28
CA ALA A 15 1.81 -1.50 21.15
C ALA A 15 3.33 -1.82 21.21
N GLU A 16 3.96 -1.70 22.38
CA GLU A 16 5.38 -2.00 22.60
C GLU A 16 5.73 -3.47 22.36
N GLN A 17 4.79 -4.39 22.63
CA GLN A 17 5.00 -5.83 22.44
C GLN A 17 4.67 -6.33 21.02
N THR A 18 4.02 -5.50 20.20
CA THR A 18 3.64 -5.88 18.85
C THR A 18 4.84 -5.75 17.92
N LYS A 19 5.20 -6.84 17.23
CA LYS A 19 6.22 -6.83 16.16
C LYS A 19 5.58 -6.47 14.82
N LEU A 20 6.27 -5.66 14.03
CA LEU A 20 5.90 -5.40 12.62
C LEU A 20 5.69 -6.71 11.86
N PRO A 21 4.69 -6.79 10.96
CA PRO A 21 4.45 -7.97 10.15
C PRO A 21 5.49 -7.99 9.03
N GLY A 22 6.73 -8.38 9.37
CA GLY A 22 7.90 -8.21 8.52
C GLY A 22 7.72 -8.73 7.09
N MET A 23 7.08 -9.89 6.91
CA MET A 23 6.80 -10.42 5.57
C MET A 23 5.83 -9.55 4.75
N ALA A 24 4.78 -9.00 5.37
CA ALA A 24 3.82 -8.14 4.66
C ALA A 24 4.44 -6.79 4.29
N VAL A 25 5.24 -6.22 5.20
CA VAL A 25 5.97 -4.97 4.96
C VAL A 25 7.01 -5.14 3.85
N MET A 26 7.78 -6.24 3.85
CA MET A 26 8.77 -6.51 2.80
C MET A 26 8.10 -6.70 1.44
N LYS A 27 7.04 -7.52 1.36
CA LYS A 27 6.29 -7.71 0.11
C LYS A 27 5.72 -6.42 -0.45
N PHE A 28 5.15 -5.57 0.42
CA PHE A 28 4.66 -4.27 0.01
C PHE A 28 5.78 -3.36 -0.49
N ALA A 29 6.94 -3.34 0.20
CA ALA A 29 8.09 -2.55 -0.22
C ALA A 29 8.67 -3.01 -1.56
N GLU A 30 8.76 -4.33 -1.79
CA GLU A 30 9.14 -4.92 -3.09
C GLU A 30 8.18 -4.46 -4.19
N LEU A 31 6.87 -4.57 -3.95
CA LEU A 31 5.84 -4.15 -4.89
C LEU A 31 5.92 -2.65 -5.23
N VAL A 32 6.13 -1.80 -4.23
CA VAL A 32 6.33 -0.36 -4.42
C VAL A 32 7.55 -0.08 -5.29
N ASN A 33 8.66 -0.78 -5.06
CA ASN A 33 9.88 -0.62 -5.85
C ASN A 33 9.71 -1.09 -7.30
N GLU A 34 9.02 -2.21 -7.54
CA GLU A 34 8.70 -2.70 -8.88
C GLU A 34 7.84 -1.70 -9.65
N VAL A 35 6.77 -1.19 -9.02
CA VAL A 35 5.88 -0.20 -9.63
C VAL A 35 6.62 1.11 -9.90
N ALA A 36 7.41 1.60 -8.94
CA ALA A 36 8.18 2.83 -9.11
C ALA A 36 9.19 2.72 -10.26
N SER A 37 9.90 1.59 -10.35
CA SER A 37 10.86 1.32 -11.43
C SER A 37 10.15 1.26 -12.79
N GLY A 38 9.02 0.57 -12.87
CA GLY A 38 8.19 0.51 -14.08
C GLY A 38 7.72 1.90 -14.50
N MET A 39 7.15 2.68 -13.57
CA MET A 39 6.70 4.05 -13.83
C MET A 39 7.82 4.97 -14.31
N GLN A 40 9.02 4.86 -13.74
CA GLN A 40 10.17 5.65 -14.17
C GLN A 40 10.52 5.39 -15.65
N VAL A 41 10.51 4.13 -16.09
CA VAL A 41 10.73 3.78 -17.51
C VAL A 41 9.65 4.40 -18.39
N LEU A 42 8.38 4.31 -17.98
CA LEU A 42 7.27 4.88 -18.76
C LEU A 42 7.37 6.40 -18.89
N PHE A 43 7.71 7.09 -17.80
CA PHE A 43 7.90 8.54 -17.85
C PHE A 43 9.09 8.95 -18.70
N SER A 44 10.21 8.23 -18.63
CA SER A 44 11.37 8.48 -19.50
C SER A 44 11.03 8.32 -20.99
N ILE A 45 10.25 7.30 -21.36
CA ILE A 45 9.80 7.12 -22.75
C ILE A 45 8.90 8.29 -23.18
N ARG A 46 7.95 8.68 -22.34
CA ARG A 46 7.02 9.79 -22.62
C ARG A 46 7.76 11.12 -22.74
N GLU A 47 8.73 11.39 -21.86
CA GLU A 47 9.57 12.58 -21.92
C GLU A 47 10.43 12.60 -23.19
N THR A 48 11.02 11.46 -23.55
CA THR A 48 11.80 11.33 -24.79
C THR A 48 10.93 11.62 -26.02
N MET A 49 9.69 11.12 -26.07
CA MET A 49 8.76 11.43 -27.15
C MET A 49 8.41 12.91 -27.21
N TYR A 50 8.14 13.54 -26.07
CA TYR A 50 7.86 14.97 -26.01
C TYR A 50 9.04 15.79 -26.54
N LEU A 51 10.26 15.47 -26.09
CA LEU A 51 11.47 16.15 -26.53
C LEU A 51 11.68 15.99 -28.05
N ASP A 52 11.53 14.79 -28.59
CA ASP A 52 11.64 14.52 -30.03
C ASP A 52 10.66 15.38 -30.85
N THR A 53 9.40 15.49 -30.41
CA THR A 53 8.40 16.37 -31.07
C THR A 53 8.70 17.85 -30.98
N THR A 54 9.46 18.30 -29.98
CA THR A 54 9.80 19.72 -29.79
C THR A 54 11.10 20.15 -30.47
N VAL A 55 12.00 19.19 -30.75
CA VAL A 55 13.37 19.47 -31.21
C VAL A 55 13.56 19.25 -32.71
N HIS A 56 12.69 18.49 -33.38
CA HIS A 56 12.88 18.11 -34.79
C HIS A 56 11.84 18.73 -35.74
N GLU A 57 12.32 19.38 -36.81
CA GLU A 57 11.49 20.01 -37.87
C GLU A 57 10.75 18.98 -38.73
N GLN A 58 11.20 17.72 -38.74
CA GLN A 58 10.43 16.59 -39.25
C GLN A 58 10.38 15.51 -38.16
N PRO A 59 9.20 15.20 -37.59
CA PRO A 59 9.10 14.20 -36.55
C PRO A 59 9.47 12.83 -37.12
N TYR A 60 10.35 12.10 -36.43
CA TYR A 60 10.51 10.67 -36.65
C TYR A 60 9.19 9.95 -36.35
N ALA A 61 9.06 8.71 -36.82
CA ALA A 61 7.95 7.87 -36.40
C ALA A 61 7.93 7.80 -34.85
N PRO A 62 6.78 8.05 -34.21
CA PRO A 62 6.72 8.14 -32.76
C PRO A 62 7.16 6.81 -32.12
N LEU A 63 7.95 6.89 -31.05
CA LEU A 63 8.46 5.72 -30.32
C LEU A 63 7.35 4.80 -29.81
N LEU A 64 6.17 5.38 -29.53
CA LEU A 64 4.96 4.68 -29.13
C LEU A 64 3.77 5.21 -29.93
N SER A 65 2.82 4.33 -30.27
CA SER A 65 1.55 4.76 -30.82
C SER A 65 0.66 5.41 -29.74
N GLU A 66 -0.37 6.16 -30.14
CA GLU A 66 -1.37 6.68 -29.19
C GLU A 66 -2.03 5.56 -28.37
N HIS A 67 -2.23 4.39 -28.99
CA HIS A 67 -2.76 3.22 -28.30
C HIS A 67 -1.84 2.74 -27.16
N ASP A 68 -0.53 2.74 -27.41
CA ASP A 68 0.46 2.35 -26.41
C ASP A 68 0.48 3.35 -25.26
N VAL A 69 0.43 4.66 -25.53
CA VAL A 69 0.33 5.70 -24.50
C VAL A 69 -0.89 5.50 -23.61
N GLN A 70 -2.05 5.20 -24.21
CA GLN A 70 -3.27 4.89 -23.43
C GLN A 70 -3.13 3.59 -22.64
N ALA A 71 -2.43 2.58 -23.17
CA ALA A 71 -2.15 1.35 -22.45
C ALA A 71 -1.24 1.60 -21.23
N LEU A 72 -0.25 2.49 -21.36
CA LEU A 72 0.60 2.91 -20.26
C LEU A 72 -0.19 3.65 -19.17
N ASP A 73 -1.10 4.56 -19.54
CA ASP A 73 -1.96 5.26 -18.59
C ASP A 73 -2.90 4.29 -17.83
N ARG A 74 -3.44 3.27 -18.52
CA ARG A 74 -4.23 2.21 -17.89
C ARG A 74 -3.38 1.37 -16.93
N MET A 75 -2.16 1.02 -17.33
CA MET A 75 -1.24 0.27 -16.48
C MET A 75 -0.89 1.07 -15.22
N ALA A 76 -0.57 2.36 -15.33
CA ALA A 76 -0.28 3.22 -14.19
C ALA A 76 -1.45 3.29 -13.19
N ARG A 77 -2.69 3.41 -13.70
CA ARG A 77 -3.90 3.39 -12.86
C ARG A 77 -4.08 2.05 -12.15
N ALA A 78 -3.92 0.93 -12.86
CA ALA A 78 -4.04 -0.41 -12.30
C ALA A 78 -2.95 -0.66 -11.23
N SER A 79 -1.71 -0.21 -11.46
CA SER A 79 -0.64 -0.30 -10.47
C SER A 79 -0.94 0.51 -9.20
N LEU A 80 -1.53 1.71 -9.34
CA LEU A 80 -1.94 2.52 -8.18
C LEU A 80 -3.07 1.85 -7.39
N GLU A 81 -4.05 1.28 -8.08
CA GLU A 81 -5.14 0.54 -7.45
C GLU A 81 -4.62 -0.69 -6.68
N MET A 82 -3.72 -1.46 -7.29
CA MET A 82 -3.06 -2.59 -6.64
C MET A 82 -2.28 -2.15 -5.39
N LEU A 83 -1.47 -1.10 -5.48
CA LEU A 83 -0.75 -0.56 -4.32
C LEU A 83 -1.71 -0.09 -3.22
N THR A 84 -2.83 0.52 -3.59
CA THR A 84 -3.86 0.94 -2.63
C THR A 84 -4.42 -0.27 -1.90
N ASN A 85 -4.82 -1.31 -2.64
CA ASN A 85 -5.38 -2.54 -2.07
C ASN A 85 -4.40 -3.27 -1.14
N GLU A 86 -3.12 -3.34 -1.51
CA GLU A 86 -2.10 -3.96 -0.66
C GLU A 86 -1.77 -3.09 0.57
N SER A 87 -1.84 -1.76 0.44
CA SER A 87 -1.61 -0.84 1.57
C SER A 87 -2.71 -0.95 2.63
N VAL A 88 -3.96 -1.26 2.24
CA VAL A 88 -5.09 -1.42 3.17
C VAL A 88 -4.78 -2.47 4.23
N GLN A 89 -4.15 -3.60 3.86
CA GLN A 89 -3.81 -4.66 4.81
C GLN A 89 -2.84 -4.17 5.90
N LEU A 90 -1.84 -3.37 5.52
CA LEU A 90 -0.90 -2.77 6.46
C LEU A 90 -1.54 -1.68 7.31
N MET A 91 -2.43 -0.88 6.72
CA MET A 91 -3.19 0.14 7.45
C MET A 91 -4.16 -0.49 8.45
N ASP A 92 -4.86 -1.55 8.09
CA ASP A 92 -5.75 -2.31 8.98
C ASP A 92 -4.96 -2.94 10.12
N TRP A 93 -3.81 -3.55 9.82
CA TRP A 93 -2.90 -4.06 10.84
C TRP A 93 -2.46 -2.95 11.79
N ALA A 94 -2.01 -1.81 11.25
CA ALA A 94 -1.54 -0.68 12.05
C ALA A 94 -2.67 -0.11 12.92
N TYR A 95 -3.87 0.02 12.34
CA TYR A 95 -5.07 0.45 13.06
C TYR A 95 -5.36 -0.49 14.22
N ASP A 96 -5.42 -1.80 13.96
CA ASP A 96 -5.70 -2.79 14.98
C ASP A 96 -4.66 -2.75 16.11
N HIS A 97 -3.37 -2.64 15.79
CA HIS A 97 -2.28 -2.77 16.76
C HIS A 97 -1.89 -1.48 17.48
N HIS A 98 -2.10 -0.32 16.88
CA HIS A 98 -1.56 0.95 17.37
C HIS A 98 -2.63 2.01 17.67
N THR A 99 -3.92 1.71 17.48
CA THR A 99 -5.02 2.58 17.91
C THR A 99 -5.79 1.98 19.09
N THR A 100 -6.42 2.84 19.89
CA THR A 100 -7.21 2.42 21.05
C THR A 100 -8.45 1.64 20.60
N GLU A 101 -9.10 2.14 19.56
CA GLU A 101 -10.28 1.60 18.93
C GLU A 101 -10.02 0.22 18.32
N GLY A 102 -8.90 0.07 17.62
CA GLY A 102 -8.46 -1.20 17.03
C GLY A 102 -8.15 -2.27 18.09
N VAL A 103 -7.52 -1.90 19.21
CA VAL A 103 -7.25 -2.84 20.31
C VAL A 103 -8.57 -3.33 20.93
N GLU A 104 -9.52 -2.43 21.18
CA GLU A 104 -10.84 -2.80 21.70
C GLU A 104 -11.63 -3.68 20.72
N ARG A 105 -11.61 -3.36 19.42
CA ARG A 105 -12.22 -4.17 18.36
C ARG A 105 -11.75 -5.62 18.42
N ARG A 106 -10.44 -5.86 18.51
CA ARG A 106 -9.89 -7.21 18.64
C ARG A 106 -10.20 -7.88 19.97
N ARG A 107 -10.30 -7.11 21.06
CA ARG A 107 -10.67 -7.65 22.38
C ARG A 107 -12.09 -8.19 22.35
N LEU A 108 -13.03 -7.43 21.78
CA LEU A 108 -14.42 -7.83 21.60
C LEU A 108 -14.54 -9.04 20.65
N HIS A 109 -13.82 -9.03 19.52
CA HIS A 109 -13.82 -10.15 18.58
C HIS A 109 -13.30 -11.46 19.22
N ARG A 110 -12.26 -11.38 20.06
CA ARG A 110 -11.76 -12.54 20.84
C ARG A 110 -12.73 -13.04 21.91
N GLN A 111 -13.59 -12.18 22.44
CA GLN A 111 -14.61 -12.56 23.43
C GLN A 111 -15.84 -13.22 22.77
N GLN A 112 -16.12 -12.89 21.51
CA GLN A 112 -17.23 -13.45 20.74
C GLN A 112 -16.90 -14.79 20.08
N MET A 113 -15.62 -15.15 19.96
CA MET A 113 -15.20 -16.47 19.49
C MET A 113 -15.48 -17.53 20.58
N PRO A 114 -16.31 -18.57 20.30
CA PRO A 114 -16.56 -19.63 21.27
C PRO A 114 -15.24 -20.35 21.59
N LYS A 115 -14.94 -20.48 22.88
CA LYS A 115 -13.83 -21.31 23.35
C LYS A 115 -14.18 -22.78 23.13
N GLY A 116 -13.74 -23.34 22.00
CA GLY A 116 -13.62 -24.79 21.82
C GLY A 116 -14.63 -25.41 20.86
N GLY A 117 -14.20 -25.66 19.62
CA GLY A 117 -14.53 -26.90 18.91
C GLY A 117 -13.52 -27.95 19.33
N GLY A 118 -13.82 -28.64 20.44
CA GLY A 118 -13.04 -29.74 20.97
C GLY A 118 -14.00 -30.76 21.57
N ALA A 119 -14.42 -31.71 20.74
CA ALA A 119 -14.99 -33.00 21.11
C ALA A 119 -14.64 -33.97 19.97
#